data_AF-A0A2U4BHQ9-F1
#
_entry.id   AF-A0A2U4BHQ9-F1
#
_cell.length_a   1.000
_cell.length_b   1.000
_cell.length_c   1.000
_cell.angle_alpha   90.00
_cell.angle_beta   90.00
_cell.angle_gamma   90.00
#
_symmetry.space_group_name_H-M   'P 1'
#
loop_
_entity.id
_entity.type
_entity.pdbx_description
1 polymer ?
#
loop_
_entity_poly.entity_id
_entity_poly.type
_entity_poly.pdbx_seq_one_letter_code
_entity_poly.pdbx_strand_id
1 'polypeptide(L)'
;MGAMPFRRLYLLCLFMYKLSLEVAADVQESSDGPGAREPVWLTDVQVAMEFVAAAEVTVIGFFQDLEVPAVSVLHSVVKDFQDVSFGISTASEVLAHYSVTGNTISLFRLVDNKQLDLKSEDIESMDATKLSHFIQRNNLHLVTEYNPTTVIGLFNSMIPIHLLLMMNKASPEYEESLHRYQEAAKLFQGKLQILFILVDSGVKKNGKVISFFKLKEPQLPALAIYQTLDDVWDTLPITEVSVEHVQNFCDGFLKAKRLRENHESEEKMSKMEL
;
A
#
# COMPACT_ATOMS: atom_id res chain seq x y z
N MET A 1 13.58 -10.26 -14.76
CA MET A 1 12.76 -11.02 -13.78
C MET A 1 13.68 -11.51 -12.67
N GLY A 2 13.82 -10.74 -11.59
CA GLY A 2 14.57 -11.18 -10.41
C GLY A 2 13.72 -12.15 -9.61
N ALA A 3 14.24 -13.34 -9.33
CA ALA A 3 13.57 -14.31 -8.47
C ALA A 3 13.29 -13.66 -7.10
N MET A 4 12.04 -13.69 -6.63
CA MET A 4 11.74 -13.32 -5.25
C MET A 4 12.53 -14.27 -4.33
N PRO A 5 13.25 -13.77 -3.31
CA PRO A 5 14.00 -14.61 -2.41
C PRO A 5 13.06 -15.59 -1.69
N PHE A 6 13.47 -16.86 -1.59
CA PHE A 6 12.70 -18.01 -1.08
C PHE A 6 12.05 -17.76 0.31
N ARG A 7 12.53 -16.79 1.08
CA ARG A 7 12.01 -16.38 2.38
C ARG A 7 10.83 -15.38 2.32
N ARG A 8 10.78 -14.50 1.30
CA ARG A 8 9.59 -13.67 0.99
C ARG A 8 8.39 -14.57 0.68
N LEU A 9 8.64 -15.69 0.00
CA LEU A 9 7.66 -16.73 -0.28
C LEU A 9 7.23 -17.49 0.98
N TYR A 10 8.11 -17.72 1.97
CA TYR A 10 7.76 -18.41 3.21
C TYR A 10 6.85 -17.58 4.12
N LEU A 11 7.04 -16.27 4.23
CA LEU A 11 6.12 -15.37 4.94
C LEU A 11 4.79 -15.25 4.19
N LEU A 12 4.82 -15.01 2.87
CA LEU A 12 3.61 -15.12 2.03
C LEU A 12 2.92 -16.48 2.22
N CYS A 13 3.66 -17.58 2.32
CA CYS A 13 3.12 -18.92 2.56
C CYS A 13 2.55 -19.08 3.98
N LEU A 14 3.20 -18.59 5.04
CA LEU A 14 2.65 -18.59 6.41
C LEU A 14 1.36 -17.76 6.50
N PHE A 15 1.25 -16.69 5.70
CA PHE A 15 0.06 -15.85 5.58
C PHE A 15 -1.03 -16.48 4.68
N MET A 16 -0.66 -17.23 3.65
CA MET A 16 -1.58 -17.85 2.68
C MET A 16 -2.04 -19.28 3.06
N TYR A 17 -1.36 -19.99 3.97
CA TYR A 17 -1.56 -21.44 4.15
C TYR A 17 -2.91 -21.90 4.72
N LYS A 18 -3.86 -20.99 5.00
CA LYS A 18 -5.25 -21.36 5.31
C LYS A 18 -6.25 -20.33 4.79
N LEU A 19 -6.19 -20.00 3.50
CA LEU A 19 -7.37 -19.51 2.78
C LEU A 19 -8.23 -20.72 2.40
N SER A 20 -9.09 -21.17 3.31
CA SER A 20 -10.29 -21.90 2.93
C SER A 20 -11.44 -20.90 2.94
N LEU A 21 -12.08 -20.85 1.78
CA LEU A 21 -13.27 -20.11 1.38
C LEU A 21 -14.31 -19.97 2.50
N GLU A 22 -14.67 -18.73 2.84
CA GLU A 22 -16.04 -18.43 3.28
C GLU A 22 -16.36 -16.95 3.04
N VAL A 23 -17.27 -16.72 2.10
CA VAL A 23 -17.92 -15.44 1.84
C VAL A 23 -18.98 -15.25 2.90
N ALA A 24 -18.94 -14.14 3.63
CA ALA A 24 -20.08 -13.66 4.39
C ALA A 24 -20.24 -12.17 4.13
N ALA A 25 -21.36 -11.85 3.49
CA ALA A 25 -21.95 -10.52 3.44
C ALA A 25 -22.43 -10.12 4.84
N ASP A 26 -22.25 -8.85 5.21
CA ASP A 26 -23.35 -7.89 5.38
C ASP A 26 -22.79 -6.55 5.87
N VAL A 27 -23.24 -5.42 5.30
CA VAL A 27 -23.57 -4.13 5.96
C VAL A 27 -24.32 -3.26 4.93
N GLN A 28 -25.65 -3.21 5.07
CA GLN A 28 -26.52 -2.04 4.78
C GLN A 28 -26.37 -1.05 5.95
N GLU A 29 -26.49 0.27 5.89
CA GLU A 29 -27.23 1.23 5.06
C GLU A 29 -26.65 2.64 5.44
N SER A 30 -26.58 3.64 4.56
CA SER A 30 -27.62 4.68 4.51
C SER A 30 -27.47 5.60 3.29
N SER A 31 -28.62 6.05 2.82
CA SER A 31 -28.86 6.83 1.61
C SER A 31 -28.62 8.32 1.84
N ASP A 32 -27.70 8.91 1.05
CA ASP A 32 -27.87 10.22 0.42
C ASP A 32 -27.05 10.21 -0.89
N GLY A 33 -27.73 10.27 -2.03
CA GLY A 33 -27.14 9.95 -3.34
C GLY A 33 -26.18 11.02 -3.85
N PRO A 34 -24.91 10.69 -4.19
CA PRO A 34 -24.06 11.59 -4.95
C PRO A 34 -24.36 11.43 -6.45
N GLY A 35 -24.30 12.52 -7.22
CA GLY A 35 -24.31 12.45 -8.68
C GLY A 35 -23.29 11.41 -9.17
N ALA A 36 -23.62 10.71 -10.27
CA ALA A 36 -22.80 9.63 -10.81
C ALA A 36 -21.34 10.07 -10.91
N ARG A 37 -20.47 9.48 -10.08
CA ARG A 37 -19.04 9.78 -10.09
C ARG A 37 -18.46 9.13 -11.33
N GLU A 38 -17.91 9.93 -12.24
CA GLU A 38 -17.34 9.48 -13.50
C GLU A 38 -15.82 9.70 -13.52
N PRO A 39 -15.06 8.93 -14.34
CA PRO A 39 -13.65 9.20 -14.57
C PRO A 39 -13.44 10.59 -15.18
N VAL A 40 -12.40 11.28 -14.73
CA VAL A 40 -12.00 12.58 -15.27
C VAL A 40 -11.30 12.39 -16.62
N TRP A 41 -11.71 13.15 -17.63
CA TRP A 41 -11.06 13.15 -18.94
C TRP A 41 -9.71 13.87 -18.88
N LEU A 42 -8.64 13.16 -19.22
CA LEU A 42 -7.27 13.66 -19.24
C LEU A 42 -6.87 13.93 -20.69
N THR A 43 -7.00 15.20 -21.11
CA THR A 43 -6.90 15.63 -22.51
C THR A 43 -5.47 15.78 -23.01
N ASP A 44 -4.52 16.00 -22.10
CA ASP A 44 -3.12 16.23 -22.42
C ASP A 44 -2.21 15.79 -21.26
N VAL A 45 -0.91 15.80 -21.52
CA VAL A 45 0.12 15.29 -20.59
C VAL A 45 0.14 16.08 -19.29
N GLN A 46 -0.02 17.41 -19.36
CA GLN A 46 0.06 18.26 -18.16
C GLN A 46 -1.12 17.95 -17.23
N VAL A 47 -2.34 17.89 -17.77
CA VAL A 47 -3.54 17.52 -17.01
C VAL A 47 -3.40 16.14 -16.39
N ALA A 48 -2.87 15.17 -17.13
CA ALA A 48 -2.68 13.82 -16.62
C ALA A 48 -1.63 13.75 -15.49
N MET A 49 -0.53 14.49 -15.60
CA MET A 49 0.50 14.55 -14.56
C MET A 49 -0.01 15.22 -13.27
N GLU A 50 -0.73 16.35 -13.41
CA GLU A 50 -1.36 17.03 -12.28
C GLU A 50 -2.38 16.14 -11.58
N PHE A 51 -3.17 15.39 -12.36
CA PHE A 51 -4.12 14.42 -11.84
C PHE A 51 -3.45 13.33 -11.01
N VAL A 52 -2.38 12.71 -11.51
CA VAL A 52 -1.61 11.68 -10.78
C VAL A 52 -0.98 12.24 -9.51
N ALA A 53 -0.50 13.49 -9.54
CA ALA A 53 0.13 14.12 -8.39
C ALA A 53 -0.87 14.60 -7.31
N ALA A 54 -2.15 14.77 -7.66
CA ALA A 54 -3.17 15.34 -6.78
C ALA A 54 -3.74 14.35 -5.75
N ALA A 55 -3.51 13.04 -5.91
CA ALA A 55 -4.01 12.02 -4.99
C ALA A 55 -2.95 10.94 -4.73
N GLU A 56 -3.05 10.25 -3.59
CA GLU A 56 -2.10 9.20 -3.24
C GLU A 56 -2.23 7.96 -4.13
N VAL A 57 -3.45 7.67 -4.58
CA VAL A 57 -3.77 6.59 -5.50
C VAL A 57 -4.69 7.10 -6.60
N THR A 58 -4.27 6.89 -7.86
CA THR A 58 -5.09 7.21 -9.04
C THR A 58 -5.15 6.02 -9.97
N VAL A 59 -6.29 5.81 -10.61
CA VAL A 59 -6.47 4.80 -11.66
C VAL A 59 -6.77 5.51 -12.96
N ILE A 60 -5.99 5.25 -14.01
CA ILE A 60 -6.21 5.82 -15.34
C ILE A 60 -6.46 4.70 -16.34
N GLY A 61 -7.58 4.79 -17.05
CA GLY A 61 -7.85 4.01 -18.25
C GLY A 61 -7.25 4.70 -19.47
N PHE A 62 -6.24 4.08 -20.08
CA PHE A 62 -5.65 4.49 -21.33
C PHE A 62 -6.26 3.66 -22.46
N PHE A 63 -7.06 4.28 -23.32
CA PHE A 63 -7.78 3.56 -24.37
C PHE A 63 -7.56 4.21 -25.73
N GLN A 64 -7.20 3.41 -26.73
CA GLN A 64 -7.19 3.83 -28.13
C GLN A 64 -8.59 3.73 -28.75
N ASP A 65 -9.40 2.81 -28.23
CA ASP A 65 -10.79 2.56 -28.63
C ASP A 65 -11.68 2.54 -27.39
N LEU A 66 -12.76 3.33 -27.41
CA LEU A 66 -13.71 3.44 -26.30
C LEU A 66 -14.77 2.34 -26.30
N GLU A 67 -14.91 1.59 -27.39
CA GLU A 67 -15.91 0.52 -27.52
C GLU A 67 -15.46 -0.79 -26.83
N VAL A 68 -14.26 -0.81 -26.25
CA VAL A 68 -13.77 -2.01 -25.55
C VAL A 68 -14.49 -2.22 -24.21
N PRO A 69 -14.80 -3.49 -23.84
CA PRO A 69 -15.53 -3.79 -22.60
C PRO A 69 -14.92 -3.19 -21.34
N ALA A 70 -13.58 -3.09 -21.30
CA ALA A 70 -12.84 -2.55 -20.17
C ALA A 70 -13.21 -1.09 -19.82
N VAL A 71 -13.67 -0.29 -20.78
CA VAL A 71 -14.15 1.08 -20.54
C VAL A 71 -15.39 1.06 -19.66
N SER A 72 -16.40 0.26 -20.03
CA SER A 72 -17.61 0.10 -19.22
C SER A 72 -17.30 -0.45 -17.83
N VAL A 73 -16.35 -1.38 -17.72
CA VAL A 73 -15.93 -1.92 -16.43
C VAL A 73 -15.29 -0.84 -15.55
N LEU A 74 -14.39 -0.02 -16.11
CA LEU A 74 -13.77 1.10 -15.38
C LEU A 74 -14.83 2.05 -14.82
N HIS A 75 -15.80 2.46 -15.64
CA HIS A 75 -16.90 3.33 -15.20
C HIS A 75 -17.73 2.67 -14.08
N SER A 76 -17.95 1.35 -14.13
CA SER A 76 -18.79 0.64 -13.16
C SER A 76 -18.22 0.62 -11.74
N VAL A 77 -16.89 0.65 -11.59
CA VAL A 77 -16.20 0.53 -10.29
C VAL A 77 -15.90 1.88 -9.62
N VAL A 78 -16.02 3.01 -10.34
CA VAL A 78 -15.66 4.34 -9.80
C VAL A 78 -16.38 4.66 -8.49
N LYS A 79 -17.64 4.24 -8.38
CA LYS A 79 -18.48 4.47 -7.19
C LYS A 79 -18.07 3.64 -5.97
N ASP A 80 -17.35 2.54 -6.18
CA ASP A 80 -16.98 1.60 -5.12
C ASP A 80 -15.72 2.05 -4.37
N PHE A 81 -14.97 3.01 -4.91
CA PHE A 81 -13.70 3.51 -4.36
C PHE A 81 -13.76 5.01 -4.11
N GLN A 82 -14.12 5.40 -2.89
CA GLN A 82 -14.29 6.82 -2.56
C GLN A 82 -12.94 7.57 -2.47
N ASP A 83 -11.91 6.88 -2.03
CA ASP A 83 -10.55 7.30 -1.76
C ASP A 83 -9.61 7.25 -2.97
N VAL A 84 -10.09 6.76 -4.12
CA VAL A 84 -9.33 6.65 -5.37
C VAL A 84 -9.86 7.62 -6.41
N SER A 85 -8.94 8.32 -7.09
CA SER A 85 -9.28 9.19 -8.22
C SER A 85 -9.20 8.41 -9.53
N PHE A 86 -10.25 8.49 -10.35
CA PHE A 86 -10.34 7.81 -11.64
C PHE A 86 -10.20 8.78 -12.80
N GLY A 87 -9.35 8.44 -13.77
CA GLY A 87 -9.14 9.19 -15.00
C GLY A 87 -9.29 8.31 -16.23
N ILE A 88 -9.54 8.94 -17.37
CA ILE A 88 -9.57 8.26 -18.66
C ILE A 88 -8.89 9.15 -19.71
N SER A 89 -8.11 8.54 -20.61
CA SER A 89 -7.46 9.25 -21.70
C SER A 89 -7.42 8.42 -22.97
N THR A 90 -7.64 9.08 -24.09
CA THR A 90 -7.45 8.54 -25.45
C THR A 90 -6.35 9.28 -26.23
N ALA A 91 -5.74 10.30 -25.61
CA ALA A 91 -4.75 11.16 -26.25
C ALA A 91 -3.41 10.43 -26.41
N SER A 92 -2.95 10.27 -27.66
CA SER A 92 -1.75 9.49 -27.99
C SER A 92 -0.49 9.93 -27.24
N GLU A 93 -0.36 11.24 -27.01
CA GLU A 93 0.72 11.88 -26.26
C GLU A 93 0.70 11.52 -24.78
N VAL A 94 -0.48 11.36 -24.18
CA VAL A 94 -0.64 10.93 -22.79
C VAL A 94 -0.26 9.46 -22.65
N LEU A 95 -0.73 8.60 -23.57
CA LEU A 95 -0.36 7.18 -23.61
C LEU A 95 1.16 7.03 -23.74
N ALA A 96 1.78 7.77 -24.67
CA ALA A 96 3.22 7.74 -24.88
C ALA A 96 4.01 8.21 -23.64
N HIS A 97 3.54 9.25 -22.94
CA HIS A 97 4.18 9.75 -21.71
C HIS A 97 4.28 8.67 -20.63
N TYR A 98 3.22 7.87 -20.44
CA TYR A 98 3.18 6.77 -19.47
C TYR A 98 3.67 5.43 -20.03
N SER A 99 4.35 5.44 -21.17
CA SER A 99 4.91 4.24 -21.84
C SER A 99 3.84 3.16 -22.15
N VAL A 100 2.61 3.58 -22.42
CA VAL A 100 1.49 2.72 -22.75
C VAL A 100 1.36 2.58 -24.27
N THR A 101 1.38 1.33 -24.78
CA THR A 101 1.35 1.04 -26.23
C THR A 101 0.00 0.55 -26.75
N GLY A 102 -0.96 0.30 -25.87
CA GLY A 102 -2.30 -0.19 -26.21
C GLY A 102 -3.29 0.02 -25.07
N ASN A 103 -4.52 -0.51 -25.22
CA ASN A 103 -5.55 -0.40 -24.18
C ASN A 103 -5.06 -0.96 -22.85
N THR A 104 -4.92 -0.08 -21.85
CA THR A 104 -4.30 -0.37 -20.56
C THR A 104 -5.04 0.34 -19.44
N ILE A 105 -5.27 -0.33 -18.31
CA ILE A 105 -5.67 0.35 -17.07
C ILE A 105 -4.45 0.34 -16.16
N SER A 106 -4.02 1.53 -15.72
CA SER A 106 -2.86 1.69 -14.85
C SER A 106 -3.28 2.28 -13.52
N LEU A 107 -2.69 1.79 -12.44
CA LEU A 107 -2.81 2.37 -11.10
C LEU A 107 -1.49 3.03 -10.73
N PHE A 108 -1.57 4.29 -10.34
CA PHE A 108 -0.45 5.09 -9.87
C PHE A 108 -0.51 5.22 -8.36
N ARG A 109 0.65 5.08 -7.70
CA ARG A 109 0.81 5.26 -6.25
C ARG A 109 1.88 6.28 -5.98
N LEU A 110 1.50 7.32 -5.25
CA LEU A 110 2.42 8.36 -4.83
C LEU A 110 3.37 7.85 -3.73
N VAL A 111 2.90 6.94 -2.87
CA VAL A 111 3.65 6.49 -1.70
C VAL A 111 5.00 5.88 -2.07
N ASP A 112 5.10 5.18 -3.19
CA ASP A 112 6.32 4.57 -3.71
C ASP A 112 6.63 4.92 -5.18
N ASN A 113 5.99 5.97 -5.71
CA ASN A 113 6.12 6.46 -7.09
C ASN A 113 6.01 5.35 -8.14
N LYS A 114 5.04 4.45 -7.96
CA LYS A 114 4.80 3.30 -8.84
C LYS A 114 3.68 3.57 -9.82
N GLN A 115 3.91 3.17 -11.06
CA GLN A 115 2.86 2.81 -12.01
C GLN A 115 2.75 1.29 -12.06
N LEU A 116 1.52 0.79 -11.94
CA LEU A 116 1.19 -0.62 -12.01
C LEU A 116 0.18 -0.82 -13.13
N ASP A 117 0.62 -1.46 -14.20
CA ASP A 117 -0.24 -1.74 -15.34
C ASP A 117 -0.96 -3.07 -15.14
N LEU A 118 -2.25 -3.10 -15.46
CA LEU A 118 -2.94 -4.37 -15.66
C LEU A 118 -2.39 -5.06 -16.89
N LYS A 119 -2.13 -6.35 -16.77
CA LYS A 119 -1.58 -7.13 -17.89
C LYS A 119 -2.62 -7.20 -19.02
N SER A 120 -2.15 -7.26 -20.26
CA SER A 120 -3.03 -7.32 -21.44
C SER A 120 -4.02 -8.49 -21.40
N GLU A 121 -3.60 -9.67 -20.91
CA GLU A 121 -4.46 -10.85 -20.72
C GLU A 121 -5.63 -10.61 -19.73
N ASP A 122 -5.41 -9.76 -18.73
CA ASP A 122 -6.41 -9.42 -17.73
C ASP A 122 -7.43 -8.43 -18.29
N ILE A 123 -7.03 -7.56 -19.24
CA ILE A 123 -7.88 -6.52 -19.84
C ILE A 123 -8.92 -7.12 -20.78
N GLU A 124 -8.54 -8.11 -21.61
CA GLU A 124 -9.45 -8.76 -22.56
C GLU A 124 -10.55 -9.56 -21.85
N SER A 125 -10.26 -10.10 -20.66
CA SER A 125 -11.19 -10.85 -19.83
C SER A 125 -11.66 -10.08 -18.60
N MET A 126 -11.51 -8.75 -18.61
CA MET A 126 -11.74 -7.92 -17.44
C MET A 126 -13.21 -7.89 -17.04
N ASP A 127 -13.46 -8.02 -15.74
CA ASP A 127 -14.74 -7.75 -15.11
C ASP A 127 -14.55 -6.82 -13.90
N ALA A 128 -15.66 -6.31 -13.37
CA ALA A 128 -15.63 -5.40 -12.22
C ALA A 128 -14.95 -6.02 -11.00
N THR A 129 -15.10 -7.33 -10.78
CA THR A 129 -14.49 -8.03 -9.64
C THR A 129 -12.97 -8.02 -9.75
N LYS A 130 -12.42 -8.37 -10.92
CA LYS A 130 -10.97 -8.37 -11.18
C LYS A 130 -10.37 -6.98 -11.02
N LEU A 131 -11.01 -5.96 -11.60
CA LEU A 131 -10.55 -4.58 -11.48
C LEU A 131 -10.61 -4.10 -10.02
N SER A 132 -11.71 -4.35 -9.31
CA SER A 132 -11.83 -4.00 -7.89
C SER A 132 -10.78 -4.70 -7.04
N HIS A 133 -10.50 -5.98 -7.26
CA HIS A 133 -9.43 -6.70 -6.57
C HIS A 133 -8.04 -6.11 -6.86
N PHE A 134 -7.77 -5.73 -8.11
CA PHE A 134 -6.53 -5.08 -8.50
C PHE A 134 -6.35 -3.73 -7.78
N ILE A 135 -7.40 -2.91 -7.72
CA ILE A 135 -7.39 -1.63 -7.02
C ILE A 135 -7.18 -1.87 -5.53
N GLN A 136 -8.02 -2.66 -4.87
CA GLN A 136 -7.92 -2.92 -3.42
C GLN A 136 -6.55 -3.45 -3.00
N ARG A 137 -5.97 -4.36 -3.79
CA ARG A 137 -4.65 -4.93 -3.50
C ARG A 137 -3.56 -3.87 -3.55
N ASN A 138 -3.67 -2.89 -4.43
CA ASN A 138 -2.64 -1.89 -4.68
C ASN A 138 -2.98 -0.52 -4.10
N ASN A 139 -4.11 -0.36 -3.40
CA ASN A 139 -4.56 0.87 -2.77
C ASN A 139 -3.73 1.19 -1.53
N LEU A 140 -2.48 1.62 -1.75
CA LEU A 140 -1.55 1.97 -0.69
C LEU A 140 -1.46 3.48 -0.55
N HIS A 141 -1.76 3.91 0.66
CA HIS A 141 -1.73 5.29 1.12
C HIS A 141 -0.51 5.54 2.00
N LEU A 142 -0.26 6.80 2.35
CA LEU A 142 0.81 7.17 3.28
C LEU A 142 0.70 6.38 4.60
N VAL A 143 -0.52 6.25 5.12
CA VAL A 143 -0.88 5.32 6.20
C VAL A 143 -1.91 4.33 5.64
N THR A 144 -1.53 3.06 5.55
CA THR A 144 -2.41 2.01 5.00
C THR A 144 -2.88 1.06 6.09
N GLU A 145 -4.18 0.75 6.12
CA GLU A 145 -4.69 -0.27 7.03
C GLU A 145 -4.30 -1.68 6.55
N TYR A 146 -3.73 -2.46 7.45
CA TYR A 146 -3.42 -3.86 7.24
C TYR A 146 -4.70 -4.69 7.21
N ASN A 147 -4.89 -5.41 6.12
CA ASN A 147 -5.89 -6.46 5.99
C ASN A 147 -5.42 -7.53 5.00
N PRO A 148 -6.13 -8.67 4.88
CA PRO A 148 -5.73 -9.76 3.98
C PRO A 148 -5.65 -9.38 2.49
N THR A 149 -6.26 -8.27 2.07
CA THR A 149 -6.22 -7.79 0.69
C THR A 149 -5.03 -6.85 0.47
N THR A 150 -4.80 -5.89 1.38
CA THR A 150 -3.73 -4.90 1.27
C THR A 150 -2.34 -5.47 1.56
N VAL A 151 -2.25 -6.56 2.34
CA VAL A 151 -0.96 -7.21 2.69
C VAL A 151 -0.13 -7.55 1.45
N ILE A 152 -0.78 -8.00 0.37
CA ILE A 152 -0.06 -8.36 -0.84
C ILE A 152 0.50 -7.10 -1.52
N GLY A 153 -0.22 -5.98 -1.52
CA GLY A 153 0.29 -4.68 -1.96
C GLY A 153 1.47 -4.22 -1.12
N LEU A 154 1.33 -4.27 0.21
CA LEU A 154 2.34 -3.86 1.17
C LEU A 154 3.67 -4.59 0.93
N PHE A 155 3.65 -5.91 0.75
CA PHE A 155 4.88 -6.68 0.46
C PHE A 155 5.44 -6.48 -0.95
N ASN A 156 4.61 -6.03 -1.90
CA ASN A 156 5.05 -5.67 -3.26
C ASN A 156 5.50 -4.20 -3.37
N SER A 157 5.40 -3.42 -2.29
CA SER A 157 5.98 -2.08 -2.21
C SER A 157 7.49 -2.13 -2.43
N MET A 158 8.02 -1.07 -3.03
CA MET A 158 9.47 -0.86 -3.12
C MET A 158 10.07 -0.34 -1.82
N ILE A 159 9.24 0.11 -0.89
CA ILE A 159 9.68 0.65 0.40
C ILE A 159 10.03 -0.54 1.31
N PRO A 160 11.30 -0.71 1.69
CA PRO A 160 11.76 -1.94 2.34
C PRO A 160 11.46 -1.98 3.85
N ILE A 161 11.17 -0.84 4.48
CA ILE A 161 10.92 -0.74 5.92
C ILE A 161 9.46 -0.37 6.15
N HIS A 162 8.79 -1.13 7.00
CA HIS A 162 7.42 -0.89 7.39
C HIS A 162 7.37 -0.51 8.86
N LEU A 163 6.66 0.56 9.21
CA LEU A 163 6.28 0.86 10.58
C LEU A 163 4.82 0.48 10.76
N LEU A 164 4.53 -0.30 11.79
CA LEU A 164 3.19 -0.76 12.13
C LEU A 164 2.77 -0.10 13.44
N LEU A 165 1.62 0.58 13.45
CA LEU A 165 0.89 0.95 14.66
C LEU A 165 -0.16 -0.13 14.94
N MET A 166 -0.01 -0.84 16.06
CA MET A 166 -0.96 -1.86 16.51
C MET A 166 -1.82 -1.26 17.61
N MET A 167 -3.11 -1.05 17.33
CA MET A 167 -4.04 -0.39 18.23
C MET A 167 -5.46 -0.88 18.00
N ASN A 168 -6.30 -0.85 19.03
CA ASN A 168 -7.71 -1.18 18.89
C ASN A 168 -8.46 0.03 18.31
N LYS A 169 -9.07 -0.11 17.13
CA LYS A 169 -9.84 1.00 16.53
C LYS A 169 -11.04 1.45 17.37
N ALA A 170 -11.52 0.58 18.27
CA ALA A 170 -12.60 0.91 19.19
C ALA A 170 -12.15 1.65 20.46
N SER A 171 -10.84 1.92 20.64
CA SER A 171 -10.36 2.69 21.79
C SER A 171 -10.69 4.19 21.63
N PRO A 172 -11.03 4.91 22.71
CA PRO A 172 -11.38 6.33 22.61
C PRO A 172 -10.23 7.21 22.11
N GLU A 173 -8.97 6.79 22.28
CA GLU A 173 -7.77 7.52 21.85
C GLU A 173 -7.42 7.27 20.37
N TYR A 174 -8.18 6.44 19.65
CA TYR A 174 -7.82 5.99 18.30
C TYR A 174 -7.69 7.13 17.29
N GLU A 175 -8.68 8.02 17.22
CA GLU A 175 -8.69 9.12 16.24
C GLU A 175 -7.52 10.08 16.43
N GLU A 176 -7.25 10.48 17.67
CA GLU A 176 -6.12 11.34 18.00
C GLU A 176 -4.78 10.64 17.72
N SER A 177 -4.68 9.36 18.06
CA SER A 177 -3.49 8.55 17.81
C SER A 177 -3.22 8.39 16.32
N LEU A 178 -4.26 8.15 15.51
CA LEU A 178 -4.16 8.05 14.06
C LEU A 178 -3.72 9.38 13.44
N HIS A 179 -4.29 10.51 13.89
CA HIS A 179 -3.90 11.83 13.42
C HIS A 179 -2.41 12.09 13.67
N ARG A 180 -1.94 11.89 14.91
CA ARG A 180 -0.51 12.05 15.26
C ARG A 180 0.38 11.07 14.48
N TYR A 181 -0.09 9.86 14.23
CA TYR A 181 0.63 8.87 13.41
C TYR A 181 0.77 9.32 11.95
N GLN A 182 -0.29 9.88 11.36
CA GLN A 182 -0.29 10.46 10.02
C GLN A 182 0.63 11.69 9.92
N GLU A 183 0.65 12.54 10.95
CA GLU A 183 1.60 13.67 11.02
C GLU A 183 3.04 13.17 11.04
N ALA A 184 3.34 12.14 11.82
CA ALA A 184 4.67 11.52 11.83
C ALA A 184 5.02 10.92 10.46
N ALA A 185 4.08 10.26 9.78
CA ALA A 185 4.29 9.69 8.46
C ALA A 185 4.74 10.73 7.43
N LYS A 186 4.18 11.95 7.48
CA LYS A 186 4.56 13.06 6.59
C LYS A 186 6.04 13.45 6.71
N LEU A 187 6.68 13.24 7.87
CA LEU A 187 8.12 13.52 8.07
C LEU A 187 9.04 12.56 7.30
N PHE A 188 8.51 11.42 6.87
CA PHE A 188 9.20 10.39 6.09
C PHE A 188 8.76 10.36 4.61
N GLN A 189 7.73 11.12 4.26
CA GLN A 189 7.28 11.29 2.88
C GLN A 189 8.43 11.86 2.01
N GLY A 190 8.60 11.33 0.80
CA GLY A 190 9.68 11.70 -0.12
C GLY A 190 11.06 11.07 0.17
N LYS A 191 11.29 10.55 1.39
CA LYS A 191 12.50 9.76 1.69
C LYS A 191 12.40 8.30 1.23
N LEU A 192 11.17 7.84 0.91
CA LEU A 192 10.83 6.48 0.44
C LEU A 192 11.46 5.35 1.25
N GLN A 193 11.65 5.58 2.55
CA GLN A 193 12.35 4.64 3.43
C GLN A 193 11.38 3.82 4.28
N ILE A 194 10.28 4.43 4.74
CA ILE A 194 9.36 3.81 5.70
C ILE A 194 7.92 3.94 5.20
N LEU A 195 7.21 2.81 5.17
CA LEU A 195 5.77 2.73 4.89
C LEU A 195 5.01 2.57 6.20
N PHE A 196 3.98 3.39 6.41
CA PHE A 196 3.22 3.41 7.66
C PHE A 196 1.97 2.55 7.53
N ILE A 197 1.75 1.69 8.52
CA ILE A 197 0.72 0.65 8.47
C ILE A 197 -0.06 0.66 9.78
N LEU A 198 -1.38 0.67 9.70
CA LEU A 198 -2.24 0.48 10.86
C LEU A 198 -2.68 -0.98 10.96
N VAL A 199 -2.56 -1.59 12.14
CA VAL A 199 -3.06 -2.93 12.42
C VAL A 199 -4.12 -2.85 13.51
N ASP A 200 -5.38 -3.04 13.14
CA ASP A 200 -6.47 -3.09 14.12
C ASP A 200 -6.35 -4.33 15.00
N SER A 201 -6.10 -4.15 16.29
CA SER A 201 -6.01 -5.24 17.24
C SER A 201 -7.38 -5.80 17.66
N GLY A 202 -8.48 -5.08 17.37
CA GLY A 202 -9.84 -5.59 17.56
C GLY A 202 -10.21 -6.70 16.59
N VAL A 203 -9.54 -6.77 15.43
CA VAL A 203 -9.74 -7.83 14.44
C VAL A 203 -8.96 -9.08 14.83
N LYS A 204 -9.66 -10.15 15.24
CA LYS A 204 -9.06 -11.43 15.66
C LYS A 204 -8.02 -12.00 14.67
N LYS A 205 -8.24 -11.82 13.36
CA LYS A 205 -7.32 -12.31 12.31
C LYS A 205 -5.94 -11.60 12.36
N ASN A 206 -5.87 -10.39 12.90
CA ASN A 206 -4.65 -9.61 13.04
C ASN A 206 -3.77 -10.08 14.22
N GLY A 207 -4.30 -10.92 15.12
CA GLY A 207 -3.54 -11.48 16.24
C GLY A 207 -2.27 -12.23 15.84
N LYS A 208 -2.24 -12.83 14.63
CA LYS A 208 -1.03 -13.46 14.08
C LYS A 208 0.08 -12.45 13.80
N VAL A 209 -0.26 -11.28 13.26
CA VAL A 209 0.70 -10.20 13.00
C VAL A 209 1.24 -9.66 14.32
N ILE A 210 0.36 -9.40 15.30
CA ILE A 210 0.75 -8.93 16.64
C ILE A 210 1.71 -9.93 17.31
N SER A 211 1.39 -11.22 17.22
CA SER A 211 2.21 -12.30 17.80
C SER A 211 3.56 -12.49 17.11
N PHE A 212 3.66 -12.19 15.81
CA PHE A 212 4.92 -12.25 15.07
C PHE A 212 5.97 -11.34 15.72
N PHE A 213 5.55 -10.11 16.06
CA PHE A 213 6.35 -9.09 16.75
C PHE A 213 6.45 -9.30 18.27
N LYS A 214 6.04 -10.48 18.78
CA LYS A 214 6.10 -10.86 20.19
C LYS A 214 5.31 -9.94 21.13
N LEU A 215 4.34 -9.21 20.59
CA LEU A 215 3.44 -8.36 21.36
C LEU A 215 2.20 -9.15 21.82
N LYS A 216 1.58 -8.68 22.91
CA LYS A 216 0.31 -9.18 23.45
C LYS A 216 -0.65 -8.02 23.68
N GLU A 217 -1.95 -8.32 23.79
CA GLU A 217 -3.00 -7.31 24.02
C GLU A 217 -2.67 -6.30 25.14
N PRO A 218 -2.13 -6.69 26.31
CA PRO A 218 -1.83 -5.73 27.39
C PRO A 218 -0.69 -4.76 27.07
N GLN A 219 0.07 -4.99 26.00
CA GLN A 219 1.18 -4.14 25.55
C GLN A 219 0.73 -3.18 24.43
N LEU A 220 -0.55 -3.21 24.05
CA LEU A 220 -1.09 -2.32 23.02
C LEU A 220 -1.66 -1.04 23.65
N PRO A 221 -1.52 0.13 23.00
CA PRO A 221 -0.96 0.31 21.66
C PRO A 221 0.56 0.13 21.59
N ALA A 222 1.06 -0.28 20.43
CA ALA A 222 2.49 -0.51 20.21
C ALA A 222 2.92 -0.14 18.79
N LEU A 223 4.17 0.30 18.66
CA LEU A 223 4.86 0.40 17.38
C LEU A 223 5.70 -0.85 17.12
N ALA A 224 5.71 -1.31 15.89
CA ALA A 224 6.65 -2.31 15.41
C ALA A 224 7.28 -1.84 14.11
N ILE A 225 8.60 -1.81 14.03
CA ILE A 225 9.31 -1.46 12.79
C ILE A 225 9.94 -2.72 12.20
N TYR A 226 9.81 -2.90 10.89
CA TYR A 226 10.15 -4.14 10.21
C TYR A 226 10.90 -3.85 8.90
N GLN A 227 12.09 -4.43 8.76
CA GLN A 227 12.85 -4.45 7.51
C GLN A 227 12.56 -5.75 6.75
N THR A 228 11.82 -5.63 5.65
CA THR A 228 11.24 -6.77 4.91
C THR A 228 12.26 -7.72 4.26
N LEU A 229 13.45 -7.24 3.91
CA LEU A 229 14.47 -8.04 3.21
C LEU A 229 15.26 -8.95 4.15
N ASP A 230 15.63 -8.43 5.32
CA ASP A 230 16.54 -9.10 6.27
C ASP A 230 15.80 -9.72 7.46
N ASP A 231 14.48 -9.57 7.49
CA ASP A 231 13.61 -10.04 8.57
C ASP A 231 13.96 -9.45 9.95
N VAL A 232 14.51 -8.23 9.96
CA VAL A 232 14.91 -7.51 11.18
C VAL A 232 13.75 -6.64 11.63
N TRP A 233 13.38 -6.74 12.91
CA TRP A 233 12.35 -5.91 13.50
C TRP A 233 12.69 -5.48 14.92
N ASP A 234 12.03 -4.42 15.37
CA ASP A 234 12.03 -3.95 16.75
C ASP A 234 10.62 -3.54 17.16
N THR A 235 10.33 -3.50 18.46
CA THR A 235 9.02 -3.09 19.00
C THR A 235 9.14 -2.10 20.14
N LEU A 236 8.13 -1.24 20.22
CA LEU A 236 8.00 -0.24 21.26
C LEU A 236 6.54 -0.18 21.72
N PRO A 237 6.19 -0.85 22.84
CA PRO A 237 4.93 -0.58 23.54
C PRO A 237 4.86 0.90 23.93
N ILE A 238 3.72 1.54 23.70
CA ILE A 238 3.51 2.96 23.97
C ILE A 238 2.21 3.15 24.75
N THR A 239 2.17 4.18 25.59
CA THR A 239 0.93 4.59 26.26
C THR A 239 0.11 5.54 25.39
N GLU A 240 0.79 6.35 24.60
CA GLU A 240 0.19 7.28 23.65
C GLU A 240 1.05 7.39 22.39
N VAL A 241 0.42 7.65 21.25
CA VAL A 241 1.13 8.00 20.02
C VAL A 241 1.55 9.46 20.12
N SER A 242 2.83 9.75 19.92
CA SER A 242 3.33 11.12 19.71
C SER A 242 4.21 11.16 18.48
N VAL A 243 4.21 12.30 17.77
CA VAL A 243 5.03 12.49 16.56
C VAL A 243 6.52 12.29 16.88
N GLU A 244 6.97 12.83 18.02
CA GLU A 244 8.35 12.71 18.47
C GLU A 244 8.74 11.26 18.78
N HIS A 245 7.90 10.49 19.49
CA HIS A 245 8.20 9.09 19.80
C HIS A 245 8.28 8.24 18.54
N VAL A 246 7.34 8.44 17.60
CA VAL A 246 7.34 7.75 16.31
C VAL A 246 8.60 8.08 15.52
N GLN A 247 8.97 9.36 15.44
CA GLN A 247 10.16 9.80 14.74
C GLN A 247 11.43 9.22 15.37
N ASN A 248 11.60 9.34 16.69
CA ASN A 248 12.76 8.86 17.41
C ASN A 248 12.94 7.34 17.25
N PHE A 249 11.84 6.58 17.29
CA PHE A 249 11.88 5.14 17.08
C PHE A 249 12.34 4.77 15.67
N CYS A 250 11.81 5.45 14.64
CA CYS A 250 12.22 5.27 13.25
C CYS A 250 13.69 5.64 13.03
N ASP A 251 14.12 6.80 13.51
CA ASP A 251 15.48 7.30 13.34
C ASP A 251 16.51 6.40 14.05
N GLY A 252 16.16 5.89 15.24
CA GLY A 252 16.95 4.90 15.96
C GLY A 252 17.16 3.62 15.16
N PHE A 253 16.08 3.07 14.58
CA PHE A 253 16.16 1.88 13.74
C PHE A 253 16.99 2.09 12.46
N LEU A 254 16.78 3.22 11.77
CA LEU A 254 17.53 3.58 10.57
C LEU A 254 19.02 3.78 10.85
N LYS A 255 19.37 4.39 11.98
CA LYS A 255 20.77 4.54 12.42
C LYS A 255 21.40 3.19 12.70
N ALA A 256 20.71 2.29 13.41
CA ALA A 256 21.18 0.94 13.68
C ALA A 256 21.39 0.14 12.38
N LYS A 257 20.47 0.25 11.42
CA LYS A 257 20.60 -0.35 10.08
C LYS A 257 21.88 0.08 9.37
N ARG A 258 22.14 1.39 9.29
CA ARG A 258 23.35 1.93 8.63
C ARG A 258 24.65 1.42 9.27
N LEU A 259 24.68 1.32 10.61
CA LEU A 259 25.84 0.78 11.32
C LEU A 259 26.10 -0.70 10.96
N ARG A 260 25.05 -1.53 10.88
CA ARG A 260 25.17 -2.93 10.46
C ARG A 260 25.70 -3.06 9.03
N GLU A 261 25.14 -2.27 8.10
CA GLU A 261 25.55 -2.28 6.69
C GLU A 261 27.02 -1.85 6.51
N ASN A 262 27.48 -0.87 7.29
CA ASN A 262 28.88 -0.45 7.27
C ASN A 262 29.83 -1.56 7.76
N HIS A 263 29.52 -2.20 8.89
CA HIS A 263 30.35 -3.29 9.42
C HIS A 263 30.44 -4.48 8.45
N GLU A 264 29.33 -4.89 7.83
CA GLU A 264 29.35 -5.96 6.84
C GLU A 264 30.18 -5.62 5.59
N SER A 265 30.23 -4.35 5.21
CA SER A 265 31.05 -3.89 4.07
C SER A 265 32.55 -3.91 4.37
N GLU A 266 32.95 -3.47 5.58
CA GLU A 266 34.33 -3.50 6.05
C GLU A 266 34.87 -4.94 6.15
N GLU A 267 34.06 -5.85 6.71
CA GLU A 267 34.44 -7.27 6.80
C GLU A 267 34.62 -7.91 5.41
N LYS A 268 33.74 -7.61 4.45
CA LYS A 268 33.85 -8.13 3.08
C LYS A 268 35.09 -7.61 2.36
N MET A 269 35.44 -6.34 2.53
CA MET A 269 36.66 -5.77 1.96
C MET A 269 37.91 -6.44 2.54
N SER A 270 37.97 -6.61 3.86
CA SER A 270 39.13 -7.25 4.52
C SER A 270 39.36 -8.70 4.07
N LYS A 271 38.29 -9.43 3.70
CA LYS A 271 38.36 -10.82 3.25
C LYS A 271 38.74 -10.97 1.76
N MET A 272 38.61 -9.91 0.97
CA MET A 272 38.97 -9.91 -0.46
C MET A 272 40.42 -9.51 -0.71
N GLU A 273 41.07 -8.89 0.28
CA GLU A 273 42.49 -8.49 0.24
C GLU A 273 43.45 -9.57 0.78
N LEU A 274 42.93 -10.72 1.22
CA LEU A 274 43.66 -11.92 1.68
C LEU A 274 43.53 -13.06 0.67
#